data_AF-A0A7V0MEE9-F1
#
_entry.id   AF-A0A7V0MEE9-F1
#
_cell.length_a   1.000
_cell.length_b   1.000
_cell.length_c   1.000
_cell.angle_alpha   90.00
_cell.angle_beta   90.00
_cell.angle_gamma   90.00
#
_symmetry.space_group_name_H-M   'P 1'
#
loop_
_entity.id
_entity.type
_entity.pdbx_description
1 polymer ?
#
loop_
_entity_poly.entity_id
_entity_poly.type
_entity_poly.pdbx_seq_one_letter_code
_entity_poly.pdbx_strand_id
1 'polypeptide(L)'
;LFRATRENNTKIYIPSGAIAGLDGLKAMSNVRLHRARLTTRKPPSALGIKTGKPVVVFSGNAHEAAKRYPQNINVAIALGLAAHAIDILQVEIIADPGVSRNIHTIEVKGEAGKLEITLENFPFPDNPKTSFLAALSALQVLKNITSNVVIGG
;
A
#
# COMPACT_ATOMS: atom_id res chain seq x y z
N LEU A 1 17.26 -2.26 10.20
CA LEU A 1 16.16 -1.47 10.78
C LEU A 1 15.57 -2.12 12.03
N PHE A 2 14.84 -3.24 11.94
CA PHE A 2 14.18 -3.87 13.10
C PHE A 2 15.10 -4.40 14.21
N ARG A 3 16.39 -4.65 13.90
CA ARG A 3 17.39 -4.98 14.91
C ARG A 3 17.74 -3.74 15.77
N ALA A 4 18.01 -2.62 15.11
CA ALA A 4 18.37 -1.36 15.77
C ALA A 4 17.24 -0.83 16.67
N THR A 5 15.96 -1.07 16.33
CA THR A 5 14.83 -0.68 17.19
C THR A 5 14.85 -1.42 18.53
N ARG A 6 15.24 -2.70 18.54
CA ARG A 6 15.36 -3.49 19.77
C ARG A 6 16.57 -3.07 20.59
N GLU A 7 17.70 -2.84 19.93
CA GLU A 7 18.96 -2.44 20.60
C GLU A 7 18.87 -1.05 21.24
N ASN A 8 18.11 -0.13 20.65
CA ASN A 8 18.00 1.26 21.11
C ASN A 8 16.65 1.58 21.78
N ASN A 9 15.85 0.57 22.12
CA ASN A 9 14.51 0.73 22.69
C ASN A 9 13.65 1.80 21.99
N THR A 10 13.68 1.80 20.65
CA THR A 10 13.05 2.83 19.81
C THR A 10 11.88 2.23 19.04
N LYS A 11 10.79 3.00 18.88
CA LYS A 11 9.63 2.60 18.09
C LYS A 11 9.70 3.15 16.68
N ILE A 12 9.31 2.33 15.70
CA ILE A 12 9.06 2.78 14.33
C ILE A 12 7.56 2.67 14.07
N TYR A 13 6.98 3.76 13.63
CA TYR A 13 5.58 3.81 13.24
C TYR A 13 5.47 3.75 11.71
N ILE A 14 4.67 2.81 11.21
CA ILE A 14 4.40 2.65 9.79
C ILE A 14 2.93 3.03 9.57
N PRO A 15 2.64 4.24 9.07
CA PRO A 15 1.27 4.63 8.77
C PRO A 15 0.72 3.79 7.61
N SER A 16 -0.60 3.72 7.49
CA SER A 16 -1.25 3.05 6.35
C SER A 16 -0.98 3.75 5.01
N GLY A 17 -0.60 5.02 5.03
CA GLY A 17 -0.26 5.77 3.82
C GLY A 17 -1.48 5.96 2.94
N ALA A 18 -1.34 5.67 1.64
CA ALA A 18 -2.42 5.80 0.67
C ALA A 18 -3.42 4.63 0.69
N ILE A 19 -3.34 3.72 1.66
CA ILE A 19 -4.22 2.56 1.78
C ILE A 19 -4.85 2.48 3.17
N ALA A 20 -5.75 1.51 3.34
CA ALA A 20 -6.40 1.17 4.59
C ALA A 20 -6.29 -0.34 4.86
N GLY A 21 -6.63 -0.76 6.09
CA GLY A 21 -6.70 -2.16 6.48
C GLY A 21 -5.35 -2.85 6.76
N LEU A 22 -4.29 -2.07 7.02
CA LEU A 22 -3.00 -2.64 7.44
C LEU A 22 -3.11 -3.34 8.80
N ASP A 23 -4.01 -2.91 9.67
CA ASP A 23 -4.35 -3.56 10.94
C ASP A 23 -4.94 -4.96 10.72
N GLY A 24 -5.97 -5.08 9.88
CA GLY A 24 -6.56 -6.38 9.52
C GLY A 24 -5.56 -7.29 8.82
N LEU A 25 -4.75 -6.74 7.91
CA LEU A 25 -3.68 -7.48 7.27
C LEU A 25 -2.61 -7.94 8.26
N LYS A 26 -2.23 -7.08 9.21
CA LYS A 26 -1.28 -7.41 10.26
C LYS A 26 -1.82 -8.53 11.14
N ALA A 27 -3.11 -8.49 11.50
CA ALA A 27 -3.77 -9.57 12.23
C ALA A 27 -3.74 -10.89 11.44
N MET A 28 -4.08 -10.87 10.14
CA MET A 28 -4.02 -12.05 9.27
C MET A 28 -2.61 -12.63 9.13
N SER A 29 -1.56 -11.81 9.25
CA SER A 29 -0.16 -12.26 9.14
C SER A 29 0.30 -13.17 10.29
N ASN A 30 -0.50 -13.31 11.36
CA ASN A 30 -0.22 -14.24 12.45
C ASN A 30 -0.50 -15.71 12.08
N VAL A 31 -1.18 -15.94 10.96
CA VAL A 31 -1.39 -17.27 10.37
C VAL A 31 -0.89 -17.30 8.94
N ARG A 32 -0.83 -18.46 8.30
CA ARG A 32 -0.20 -18.56 6.98
C ARG A 32 -0.98 -17.76 5.93
N LEU A 33 -0.27 -16.85 5.26
CA LEU A 33 -0.76 -16.22 4.03
C LEU A 33 -0.37 -17.06 2.81
N HIS A 34 -1.30 -17.19 1.88
CA HIS A 34 -1.11 -17.95 0.64
C HIS A 34 -0.89 -17.03 -0.56
N ARG A 35 -1.50 -15.84 -0.55
CA ARG A 35 -1.41 -14.89 -1.66
C ARG A 35 -1.54 -13.47 -1.13
N ALA A 36 -0.72 -12.58 -1.68
CA ALA A 36 -0.87 -11.14 -1.55
C ALA A 36 -0.70 -10.50 -2.92
N ARG A 37 -1.59 -9.58 -3.28
CA ARG A 37 -1.52 -8.83 -4.53
C ARG A 37 -1.86 -7.36 -4.28
N LEU A 38 -1.07 -6.49 -4.91
CA LEU A 38 -1.35 -5.06 -5.03
C LEU A 38 -1.55 -4.73 -6.50
N THR A 39 -2.75 -4.29 -6.86
CA THR A 39 -3.04 -3.74 -8.18
C THR A 39 -3.16 -2.24 -8.07
N THR A 40 -2.45 -1.50 -8.92
CA THR A 40 -2.55 -0.04 -9.01
C THR A 40 -3.01 0.35 -10.40
N ARG A 41 -4.22 0.92 -10.51
CA ARG A 41 -4.72 1.54 -11.74
C ARG A 41 -4.41 3.03 -11.72
N LYS A 42 -3.95 3.56 -12.85
CA LYS A 42 -3.65 4.98 -13.01
C LYS A 42 -4.19 5.50 -14.33
N PRO A 43 -4.53 6.80 -14.41
CA PRO A 43 -4.75 7.45 -15.70
C PRO A 43 -3.49 7.28 -16.58
N PRO A 44 -3.62 7.04 -17.90
CA PRO A 44 -2.46 6.84 -18.77
C PRO A 44 -1.48 8.02 -18.74
N SER A 45 -1.99 9.24 -18.56
CA SER A 45 -1.21 10.47 -18.40
C SER A 45 -0.24 10.42 -17.22
N ALA A 46 -0.62 9.79 -16.10
CA ALA A 46 0.24 9.66 -14.91
C ALA A 46 1.43 8.71 -15.13
N LEU A 47 1.39 7.91 -16.20
CA LEU A 47 2.46 6.99 -16.61
C LEU A 47 3.17 7.46 -17.89
N GLY A 48 2.74 8.57 -18.50
CA GLY A 48 3.26 9.04 -19.78
C GLY A 48 2.92 8.12 -20.97
N ILE A 49 1.85 7.34 -20.86
CA ILE A 49 1.42 6.36 -21.86
C ILE A 49 0.12 6.83 -22.52
N LYS A 50 -0.04 6.54 -23.82
CA LYS A 50 -1.31 6.73 -24.53
C LYS A 50 -1.92 5.36 -24.82
N THR A 51 -3.14 5.13 -24.34
CA THR A 51 -3.90 3.90 -24.62
C THR A 51 -5.39 4.19 -24.63
N GLY A 52 -6.13 3.50 -25.51
CA GLY A 52 -7.60 3.55 -25.57
C GLY A 52 -8.29 2.46 -24.76
N LYS A 53 -7.53 1.56 -24.13
CA LYS A 53 -8.04 0.48 -23.27
C LYS A 53 -7.10 0.23 -22.08
N PRO A 54 -7.56 -0.43 -20.99
CA PRO A 54 -6.68 -0.82 -19.90
C PRO A 54 -5.50 -1.68 -20.39
N VAL A 55 -4.29 -1.33 -19.98
CA VAL A 55 -3.05 -2.04 -20.33
C VAL A 55 -2.23 -2.26 -19.07
N VAL A 56 -1.83 -3.51 -18.82
CA VAL A 56 -0.86 -3.85 -17.78
C VAL A 56 0.52 -3.38 -18.23
N VAL A 57 1.08 -2.40 -17.54
CA VAL A 57 2.41 -1.83 -17.83
C VAL A 57 3.50 -2.48 -16.99
N PHE A 58 3.10 -3.19 -15.94
CA PHE A 58 3.98 -3.96 -15.08
C PHE A 58 3.18 -5.06 -14.39
N SER A 59 3.79 -6.25 -14.31
CA SER A 59 3.35 -7.36 -13.47
C SER A 59 4.60 -8.09 -13.01
N GLY A 60 4.76 -8.28 -11.71
CA GLY A 60 5.96 -8.89 -11.13
C GLY A 60 6.02 -8.75 -9.62
N ASN A 61 7.11 -9.18 -9.02
CA ASN A 61 7.25 -9.15 -7.56
C ASN A 61 7.53 -7.72 -7.04
N ALA A 62 7.39 -7.54 -5.72
CA ALA A 62 7.61 -6.25 -5.06
C ALA A 62 9.02 -5.66 -5.29
N HIS A 63 10.05 -6.51 -5.41
CA HIS A 63 11.44 -6.06 -5.61
C HIS A 63 11.66 -5.51 -7.03
N GLU A 64 11.09 -6.15 -8.04
CA GLU A 64 11.10 -5.68 -9.43
C GLU A 64 10.30 -4.39 -9.57
N ALA A 65 9.16 -4.31 -8.91
CA ALA A 65 8.33 -3.12 -8.86
C ALA A 65 9.09 -1.94 -8.26
N ALA A 66 9.86 -2.16 -7.19
CA ALA A 66 10.69 -1.14 -6.54
C ALA A 66 11.71 -0.52 -7.51
N LYS A 67 12.36 -1.37 -8.31
CA LYS A 67 13.40 -0.95 -9.26
C LYS A 67 12.83 -0.17 -10.44
N ARG A 68 11.70 -0.63 -10.99
CA ARG A 68 11.11 -0.05 -12.21
C ARG A 68 10.16 1.12 -11.93
N TYR A 69 9.48 1.11 -10.80
CA TYR A 69 8.43 2.06 -10.43
C TYR A 69 8.60 2.58 -9.00
N PRO A 70 9.70 3.29 -8.70
CA PRO A 70 10.01 3.74 -7.34
C PRO A 70 8.94 4.65 -6.73
N GLN A 71 8.17 5.38 -7.55
CA GLN A 71 7.06 6.21 -7.04
C GLN A 71 5.87 5.39 -6.52
N ASN A 72 5.78 4.10 -6.85
CA ASN A 72 4.68 3.21 -6.45
C ASN A 72 5.07 2.24 -5.32
N ILE A 73 6.30 2.35 -4.80
CA ILE A 73 6.84 1.36 -3.89
C ILE A 73 6.29 1.47 -2.47
N ASN A 74 5.88 2.67 -2.04
CA ASN A 74 5.49 2.92 -0.65
C ASN A 74 4.33 2.03 -0.19
N VAL A 75 3.32 1.85 -1.04
CA VAL A 75 2.15 1.00 -0.75
C VAL A 75 2.57 -0.47 -0.69
N ALA A 76 3.37 -0.93 -1.66
CA ALA A 76 3.85 -2.31 -1.71
C ALA A 76 4.73 -2.65 -0.50
N ILE A 77 5.59 -1.73 -0.05
CA ILE A 77 6.44 -1.93 1.12
C ILE A 77 5.60 -1.93 2.40
N ALA A 78 4.70 -0.97 2.60
CA ALA A 78 3.82 -0.94 3.77
C ALA A 78 3.02 -2.25 3.91
N LEU A 79 2.49 -2.74 2.78
CA LEU A 79 1.77 -4.00 2.71
C LEU A 79 2.68 -5.20 2.98
N GLY A 80 3.85 -5.27 2.34
CA GLY A 80 4.82 -6.35 2.53
C GLY A 80 5.32 -6.45 3.98
N LEU A 81 5.52 -5.30 4.64
CA LEU A 81 5.91 -5.22 6.05
C LEU A 81 4.76 -5.63 6.98
N ALA A 82 3.53 -5.17 6.74
CA ALA A 82 2.38 -5.54 7.56
C ALA A 82 2.07 -7.04 7.46
N ALA A 83 2.13 -7.60 6.25
CA ALA A 83 1.81 -8.99 5.97
C ALA A 83 2.95 -9.98 6.23
N HIS A 84 4.18 -9.50 6.49
CA HIS A 84 5.40 -10.32 6.41
C HIS A 84 5.49 -11.12 5.09
N ALA A 85 5.04 -10.53 3.99
CA ALA A 85 4.72 -11.24 2.76
C ALA A 85 5.41 -10.65 1.52
N ILE A 86 6.53 -9.94 1.71
CA ILE A 86 7.20 -9.25 0.60
C ILE A 86 7.64 -10.21 -0.52
N ASP A 87 7.97 -11.46 -0.15
CA ASP A 87 8.41 -12.50 -1.09
C ASP A 87 7.27 -13.08 -1.93
N ILE A 88 6.04 -13.07 -1.39
CA ILE A 88 4.84 -13.58 -2.08
C ILE A 88 3.96 -12.46 -2.66
N LEU A 89 4.34 -11.20 -2.45
CA LEU A 89 3.60 -10.03 -2.90
C LEU A 89 3.78 -9.83 -4.41
N GLN A 90 2.69 -10.04 -5.14
CA GLN A 90 2.57 -9.69 -6.55
C GLN A 90 2.11 -8.24 -6.71
N VAL A 91 2.76 -7.51 -7.60
CA VAL A 91 2.43 -6.12 -7.91
C VAL A 91 2.05 -6.01 -9.37
N GLU A 92 0.92 -5.36 -9.64
CA GLU A 92 0.45 -5.05 -10.97
C GLU A 92 0.19 -3.54 -11.10
N ILE A 93 0.65 -2.95 -12.20
CA ILE A 93 0.38 -1.55 -12.53
C ILE A 93 -0.33 -1.52 -13.87
N ILE A 94 -1.46 -0.84 -13.92
CA ILE A 94 -2.34 -0.73 -15.08
C ILE A 94 -2.49 0.73 -15.46
N ALA A 95 -2.23 1.04 -16.74
CA ALA A 95 -2.66 2.28 -17.36
C ALA A 95 -4.11 2.09 -17.84
N ASP A 96 -5.05 2.82 -17.24
CA ASP A 96 -6.48 2.65 -17.48
C ASP A 96 -7.12 4.00 -17.89
N PRO A 97 -7.56 4.17 -19.15
CA PRO A 97 -8.19 5.41 -19.59
C PRO A 97 -9.58 5.65 -18.96
N GLY A 98 -10.18 4.63 -18.34
CA GLY A 98 -11.46 4.74 -17.65
C GLY A 98 -11.35 5.33 -16.24
N VAL A 99 -10.13 5.47 -15.69
CA VAL A 99 -9.93 6.06 -14.36
C VAL A 99 -9.35 7.46 -14.47
N SER A 100 -9.89 8.38 -13.66
CA SER A 100 -9.39 9.76 -13.54
C SER A 100 -8.41 9.93 -12.37
N ARG A 101 -8.24 8.89 -11.54
CA ARG A 101 -7.46 8.91 -10.30
C ARG A 101 -6.71 7.59 -10.10
N ASN A 102 -5.75 7.58 -9.17
CA ASN A 102 -5.08 6.36 -8.78
C ASN A 102 -6.01 5.50 -7.92
N ILE A 103 -6.16 4.23 -8.31
CA ILE A 103 -6.91 3.23 -7.57
C ILE A 103 -5.94 2.17 -7.10
N HIS A 104 -5.95 1.86 -5.80
CA HIS A 104 -5.19 0.76 -5.23
C HIS A 104 -6.15 -0.33 -4.79
N THR A 105 -5.97 -1.55 -5.29
CA THR A 105 -6.69 -2.73 -4.86
C THR A 105 -5.70 -3.70 -4.22
N ILE A 106 -5.99 -4.07 -2.97
CA ILE A 106 -5.23 -5.02 -2.17
C ILE A 106 -6.06 -6.29 -2.08
N GLU A 107 -5.46 -7.41 -2.43
CA GLU A 107 -6.08 -8.73 -2.31
C GLU A 107 -5.15 -9.65 -1.51
N VAL A 108 -5.63 -10.17 -0.38
CA VAL A 108 -4.89 -11.10 0.46
C VAL A 108 -5.74 -12.31 0.76
N LYS A 109 -5.13 -13.49 0.71
CA LYS A 109 -5.76 -14.76 1.06
C LYS A 109 -4.82 -15.56 1.97
N GLY A 110 -5.37 -16.11 3.04
CA GLY A 110 -4.66 -16.97 3.98
C GLY A 110 -5.61 -17.86 4.77
N GLU A 111 -5.10 -18.49 5.82
CA GLU A 111 -5.87 -19.39 6.68
C GLU A 111 -7.03 -18.67 7.40
N ALA A 112 -6.83 -17.39 7.75
CA ALA A 112 -7.87 -16.55 8.35
C ALA A 112 -8.96 -16.08 7.37
N GLY A 113 -8.83 -16.36 6.07
CA GLY A 113 -9.82 -16.00 5.05
C GLY A 113 -9.28 -15.12 3.92
N LYS A 114 -10.15 -14.27 3.37
CA LYS A 114 -9.84 -13.34 2.26
C LYS A 114 -10.11 -11.91 2.70
N LEU A 115 -9.15 -11.03 2.43
CA LEU A 115 -9.27 -9.59 2.58
C LEU A 115 -9.12 -8.93 1.21
N GLU A 116 -10.05 -8.05 0.87
CA GLU A 116 -10.00 -7.25 -0.35
C GLU A 116 -10.35 -5.80 -0.01
N ILE A 117 -9.48 -4.86 -0.39
CA ILE A 117 -9.66 -3.44 -0.11
C ILE A 117 -9.35 -2.66 -1.38
N THR A 118 -10.28 -1.81 -1.81
CA THR A 118 -10.09 -0.88 -2.93
C THR A 118 -10.20 0.55 -2.45
N LEU A 119 -9.21 1.37 -2.77
CA LEU A 119 -9.21 2.80 -2.46
C LEU A 119 -9.05 3.63 -3.73
N GLU A 120 -9.92 4.60 -3.88
CA GLU A 120 -9.85 5.66 -4.89
C GLU A 120 -9.47 6.97 -4.19
N ASN A 121 -8.19 7.31 -4.23
CA ASN A 121 -7.71 8.46 -3.46
C ASN A 121 -7.78 9.76 -4.25
N PHE A 122 -8.17 10.82 -3.55
CA PHE A 122 -7.92 12.17 -4.02
C PHE A 122 -6.43 12.50 -3.93
N PRO A 123 -5.87 13.22 -4.92
CA PRO A 123 -4.55 13.82 -4.79
C PRO A 123 -4.56 14.88 -3.66
N PHE A 124 -3.42 15.05 -2.99
CA PHE A 124 -3.25 16.14 -2.06
C PHE A 124 -3.16 17.48 -2.82
N PRO A 125 -3.83 18.57 -2.37
CA PRO A 125 -3.89 19.82 -3.12
C PRO A 125 -2.52 20.41 -3.46
N ASP A 126 -1.60 20.44 -2.49
CA ASP A 126 -0.28 21.05 -2.66
C ASP A 126 0.76 20.11 -3.29
N ASN A 127 0.45 18.81 -3.35
CA ASN A 127 1.30 17.81 -3.98
C ASN A 127 0.45 16.73 -4.66
N PRO A 128 0.04 16.95 -5.93
CA PRO A 128 -0.82 16.02 -6.65
C PRO A 128 -0.21 14.63 -6.90
N LYS A 129 1.10 14.45 -6.68
CA LYS A 129 1.78 13.15 -6.78
C LYS A 129 1.53 12.27 -5.55
N THR A 130 0.97 12.81 -4.48
CA THR A 130 0.70 12.10 -3.22
C THR A 130 -0.80 12.05 -2.94
N SER A 131 -1.28 10.93 -2.39
CA SER A 131 -2.67 10.78 -1.97
C SER A 131 -2.95 11.58 -0.70
N PHE A 132 -4.12 12.21 -0.63
CA PHE A 132 -4.56 12.95 0.55
C PHE A 132 -4.56 12.08 1.81
N LEU A 133 -5.04 10.83 1.68
CA LEU A 133 -5.07 9.86 2.77
C LEU A 133 -3.68 9.58 3.36
N ALA A 134 -2.61 9.65 2.56
CA ALA A 134 -1.26 9.44 3.06
C ALA A 134 -0.87 10.47 4.12
N ALA A 135 -1.19 11.76 3.89
CA ALA A 135 -0.95 12.82 4.88
C ALA A 135 -1.81 12.61 6.14
N LEU A 136 -3.08 12.27 5.98
CA LEU A 136 -3.99 12.03 7.10
C LEU A 136 -3.58 10.81 7.93
N SER A 137 -3.08 9.75 7.29
CA SER A 137 -2.60 8.55 7.99
C SER A 137 -1.40 8.84 8.89
N ALA A 138 -0.48 9.71 8.44
CA ALA A 138 0.66 10.15 9.25
C ALA A 138 0.19 11.02 10.43
N LEU A 139 -0.73 11.96 10.20
CA LEU A 139 -1.34 12.76 11.27
C LEU A 139 -2.04 11.86 12.30
N GLN A 140 -2.76 10.83 11.87
CA GLN A 140 -3.45 9.91 12.76
C GLN A 140 -2.48 9.10 13.63
N VAL A 141 -1.36 8.64 13.07
CA VAL A 141 -0.29 7.99 13.85
C VAL A 141 0.20 8.91 14.97
N LEU A 142 0.46 10.19 14.66
CA LEU A 142 0.90 11.16 15.67
C LEU A 142 -0.15 11.36 16.78
N LYS A 143 -1.42 11.46 16.41
CA LYS A 143 -2.53 11.54 17.40
C LYS A 143 -2.61 10.30 18.27
N ASN A 144 -2.41 9.11 17.71
CA ASN A 144 -2.47 7.84 18.44
C ASN A 144 -1.36 7.73 19.51
N ILE A 145 -0.21 8.36 19.31
CA ILE A 145 0.89 8.34 20.28
C ILE A 145 0.48 8.95 21.62
N THR A 146 -0.42 9.94 21.62
CA THR A 146 -0.85 10.68 22.82
C THR A 146 -2.30 10.42 23.21
N SER A 147 -3.03 9.57 22.49
CA SER A 147 -4.46 9.34 22.72
C SER A 147 -4.71 8.27 23.78
N ASN A 148 -5.74 8.46 24.61
CA ASN A 148 -6.24 7.45 25.54
C ASN A 148 -7.15 6.41 24.85
N VAL A 149 -7.60 6.71 23.62
CA VAL A 149 -8.41 5.81 22.80
C VAL A 149 -7.70 5.60 21.47
N VAL A 150 -7.40 4.35 21.15
CA VAL A 150 -6.73 3.96 19.90
C VAL A 150 -7.67 3.06 19.12
N ILE A 151 -7.97 3.45 17.88
CA ILE A 151 -8.85 2.69 16.97
C ILE A 151 -7.98 2.07 15.89
N GLY A 152 -7.99 0.74 15.81
CA GLY A 152 -7.11 -0.04 14.93
C GLY A 152 -5.65 0.02 15.38
N GLY A 153 -4.95 -1.12 15.30
CA GLY A 153 -3.57 -1.27 15.75
C GLY A 153 -2.94 -2.57 15.27
#